data_AF-A0AAW1VUU0-F1
#
_entry.id   AF-A0AAW1VUU0-F1
#
_cell.length_a   1.000
_cell.length_b   1.000
_cell.length_c   1.000
_cell.angle_alpha   90.00
_cell.angle_beta   90.00
_cell.angle_gamma   90.00
#
_symmetry.space_group_name_H-M   'P 1'
#
loop_
_entity.id
_entity.type
_entity.pdbx_description
1 polymer ?
#
loop_
_entity_poly.entity_id
_entity_poly.type
_entity_poly.pdbx_seq_one_letter_code
_entity_poly.pdbx_strand_id
1 'polypeptide(L)'
;MGRFTRLYEVVPRMDKTISRMRNRLVEDNFRGINSKPLLNSHMRVLEENISKVFTHDIFVIIREQIEFEKQFVMAKRLPYANVGSIVFYVTQYGRSKRQWCVDYHLDKINPKFFCSCKLFESDGIPCAHIFCVMKTENVCKFPDFLIRSRWTRDAAKQFELPKSLGYYPDKTIQIAR
;
A
#
# COMPACT_ATOMS: atom_id res chain seq x y z
N MET A 1 -7.53 -36.53 23.27
CA MET A 1 -8.76 -35.78 23.60
C MET A 1 -8.63 -34.36 23.05
N GLY A 2 -9.12 -34.10 21.84
CA GLY A 2 -9.00 -32.79 21.19
C GLY A 2 -9.87 -31.75 21.88
N ARG A 3 -9.28 -30.61 22.29
CA ARG A 3 -10.04 -29.45 22.76
C ARG A 3 -10.69 -28.77 21.56
N PHE A 4 -11.93 -29.15 21.26
CA PHE A 4 -12.76 -28.38 20.33
C PHE A 4 -13.24 -27.12 21.05
N THR A 5 -12.78 -25.95 20.61
CA THR A 5 -13.30 -24.65 21.08
C THR A 5 -14.63 -24.40 20.39
N ARG A 6 -15.70 -24.15 21.15
CA ARG A 6 -17.03 -23.95 20.57
C ARG A 6 -17.11 -22.55 19.98
N LEU A 7 -17.77 -22.39 18.83
CA LEU A 7 -17.89 -21.11 18.12
C LEU A 7 -18.36 -19.96 19.02
N TYR A 8 -19.34 -20.21 19.91
CA TYR A 8 -19.84 -19.18 20.84
C TYR A 8 -18.79 -18.70 21.85
N GLU A 9 -17.73 -19.46 22.12
CA GLU A 9 -16.63 -19.08 23.03
C GLU A 9 -15.60 -18.19 22.32
N VAL A 10 -15.52 -18.31 21.00
CA VAL A 10 -14.54 -17.61 20.15
C VAL A 10 -15.13 -16.31 19.60
N VAL A 11 -16.41 -16.30 19.22
CA VAL A 11 -17.10 -15.13 18.63
C VAL A 11 -16.94 -13.86 19.48
N PRO A 12 -17.19 -13.86 20.81
CA PRO A 12 -17.01 -12.66 21.64
C PRO A 12 -15.57 -12.13 21.67
N ARG A 13 -14.58 -13.04 21.58
CA ARG A 13 -13.16 -12.67 21.54
C ARG A 13 -12.79 -12.08 20.18
N MET A 14 -13.36 -12.60 19.10
CA MET A 14 -13.22 -12.05 17.76
C MET A 14 -13.84 -10.66 17.69
N ASP A 15 -15.09 -10.48 18.15
CA ASP A 15 -15.78 -9.19 18.16
C ASP A 15 -15.01 -8.12 18.95
N LYS A 16 -14.47 -8.50 20.11
CA LYS A 16 -13.61 -7.62 20.91
C LYS A 16 -12.32 -7.25 20.18
N THR A 17 -11.73 -8.21 19.46
CA THR A 17 -10.51 -7.98 18.67
C THR A 17 -10.77 -7.08 17.47
N ILE A 18 -11.85 -7.34 16.73
CA ILE A 18 -12.31 -6.52 15.61
C ILE A 18 -12.62 -5.10 16.09
N SER A 19 -13.31 -4.95 17.23
CA SER A 19 -13.63 -3.63 17.81
C SER A 19 -12.37 -2.85 18.17
N ARG A 20 -11.36 -3.50 18.76
CA ARG A 20 -10.05 -2.88 19.03
C ARG A 20 -9.32 -2.48 17.74
N MET A 21 -9.40 -3.29 16.68
CA MET A 21 -8.82 -2.95 15.38
C MET A 21 -9.53 -1.73 14.77
N ARG A 22 -10.86 -1.68 14.82
CA ARG A 22 -11.65 -0.52 14.37
C ARG A 22 -11.30 0.75 15.15
N ASN A 23 -11.21 0.68 16.49
CA ASN A 23 -10.86 1.84 17.30
C ASN A 23 -9.45 2.36 16.97
N ARG A 24 -8.47 1.46 16.76
CA ARG A 24 -7.14 1.85 16.27
C ARG A 24 -7.20 2.54 14.91
N LEU A 25 -7.94 1.97 13.95
CA LEU A 25 -8.13 2.60 12.64
C LEU A 25 -8.74 4.01 12.76
N VAL A 26 -9.68 4.23 13.69
CA VAL A 26 -10.27 5.55 13.94
C VAL A 26 -9.24 6.51 14.53
N GLU A 27 -8.45 6.07 15.51
CA GLU A 27 -7.36 6.86 16.09
C GLU A 27 -6.27 7.20 15.07
N ASP A 28 -5.88 6.24 14.24
CA ASP A 28 -4.89 6.41 13.17
C ASP A 28 -5.41 7.31 12.06
N ASN A 29 -6.70 7.20 11.70
CA ASN A 29 -7.33 8.12 10.76
C ASN A 29 -7.44 9.54 11.34
N PHE A 30 -7.80 9.68 12.62
CA PHE A 30 -7.79 10.98 13.30
C PHE A 30 -6.40 11.59 13.35
N ARG A 31 -5.37 10.80 13.65
CA ARG A 31 -3.97 11.23 13.59
C ARG A 31 -3.58 11.62 12.17
N GLY A 32 -3.83 10.78 11.18
CA GLY A 32 -3.49 11.05 9.78
C GLY A 32 -4.22 12.24 9.14
N ILE A 33 -5.41 12.61 9.63
CA ILE A 33 -6.12 13.83 9.23
C ILE A 33 -5.50 15.07 9.91
N ASN A 34 -5.07 14.95 11.17
CA ASN A 34 -4.63 16.07 11.99
C ASN A 34 -3.12 16.28 12.07
N SER A 35 -2.30 15.29 11.68
CA SER A 35 -0.86 15.40 11.53
C SER A 35 -0.51 15.59 10.05
N LYS A 36 0.24 16.65 9.74
CA LYS A 36 0.82 16.79 8.40
C LYS A 36 1.94 15.74 8.25
N PRO A 37 1.97 14.97 7.16
CA PRO A 37 3.04 14.02 6.92
C PRO A 37 4.38 14.77 6.83
N LEU A 38 5.40 14.26 7.52
CA LEU A 38 6.75 14.81 7.46
C LEU A 38 7.38 14.39 6.12
N LEU A 39 7.52 15.35 5.22
CA LEU A 39 8.11 15.19 3.89
C LEU A 39 9.60 15.52 3.97
N ASN A 40 10.44 14.51 4.09
CA ASN A 40 11.87 14.68 4.37
C ASN A 40 12.80 13.92 3.42
N SER A 41 12.26 13.22 2.41
CA SER A 41 13.09 12.54 1.41
C SER A 41 13.64 13.50 0.35
N HIS A 42 14.68 13.03 -0.35
CA HIS A 42 15.18 13.63 -1.59
C HIS A 42 14.13 13.66 -2.72
N MET A 43 13.07 12.84 -2.64
CA MET A 43 11.98 12.78 -3.62
C MET A 43 10.70 13.49 -3.16
N ARG A 44 10.84 14.67 -2.54
CA ARG A 44 9.74 15.40 -1.88
C ARG A 44 8.48 15.59 -2.72
N VAL A 45 8.60 15.94 -4.01
CA VAL A 45 7.43 16.13 -4.90
C VAL A 45 6.62 14.84 -5.04
N LEU A 46 7.30 13.68 -5.06
CA LEU A 46 6.65 12.39 -5.14
C LEU A 46 5.95 12.06 -3.80
N GLU A 47 6.62 12.30 -2.68
CA GLU A 47 6.03 12.12 -1.34
C GLU A 47 4.77 12.97 -1.13
N GLU A 48 4.78 14.22 -1.60
CA GLU A 48 3.62 15.11 -1.55
C GLU A 48 2.43 14.55 -2.32
N ASN A 49 2.67 13.89 -3.45
CA ASN A 49 1.62 13.21 -4.22
C ASN A 49 1.11 11.96 -3.50
N ILE A 50 2.01 11.11 -2.99
CA ILE A 50 1.67 9.86 -2.31
C ILE A 50 0.86 10.14 -1.03
N SER A 51 1.29 11.12 -0.22
CA SER A 51 0.67 11.44 1.07
C SER A 51 -0.79 11.90 0.96
N LYS A 52 -1.19 12.44 -0.20
CA LYS A 52 -2.59 12.84 -0.45
C LYS A 52 -3.49 11.64 -0.75
N VAL A 53 -2.94 10.57 -1.32
CA VAL A 53 -3.67 9.40 -1.82
C VAL A 53 -3.78 8.29 -0.78
N PHE A 54 -2.65 7.94 -0.14
CA PHE A 54 -2.55 6.78 0.73
C PHE A 54 -2.91 7.10 2.19
N THR A 55 -3.33 6.07 2.94
CA THR A 55 -3.46 6.19 4.40
C THR A 55 -2.09 6.48 5.03
N HIS A 56 -2.09 7.05 6.23
CA HIS A 56 -0.85 7.41 6.94
C HIS A 56 0.11 6.22 7.09
N ASP A 57 -0.38 5.06 7.51
CA ASP A 57 0.46 3.88 7.73
C ASP A 57 1.10 3.36 6.45
N ILE A 58 0.35 3.38 5.35
CA ILE A 58 0.89 2.98 4.04
C ILE A 58 1.87 4.02 3.53
N PHE A 59 1.61 5.31 3.75
CA PHE A 59 2.57 6.37 3.41
C PHE A 59 3.91 6.17 4.13
N VAL A 60 3.89 5.80 5.42
CA VAL A 60 5.13 5.51 6.17
C VAL A 60 5.91 4.35 5.54
N ILE A 61 5.25 3.25 5.19
CA ILE A 61 5.88 2.10 4.52
C ILE A 61 6.47 2.50 3.17
N ILE A 62 5.73 3.28 2.37
CA ILE A 62 6.21 3.77 1.07
C ILE A 62 7.42 4.69 1.26
N ARG A 63 7.41 5.56 2.26
CA ARG A 63 8.56 6.43 2.58
C ARG A 63 9.80 5.61 2.91
N GLU A 64 9.67 4.52 3.65
CA GLU A 64 10.78 3.61 3.92
C GLU A 64 11.34 3.00 2.63
N GLN A 65 10.49 2.66 1.65
CA GLN A 65 10.95 2.21 0.33
C GLN A 65 11.68 3.30 -0.46
N ILE A 66 11.22 4.55 -0.39
CA ILE A 66 11.90 5.70 -0.99
C ILE A 66 13.26 5.94 -0.34
N GLU A 67 13.39 5.77 0.97
CA GLU A 67 14.69 5.92 1.65
C GLU A 67 15.62 4.76 1.32
N PHE A 68 15.08 3.53 1.29
CA PHE A 68 15.83 2.32 0.97
C PHE A 68 16.35 2.31 -0.48
N GLU A 69 15.68 3.02 -1.39
CA GLU A 69 16.12 3.28 -2.76
C GLU A 69 17.58 3.77 -2.85
N LYS A 70 18.05 4.55 -1.87
CA LYS A 70 19.42 5.09 -1.84
C LYS A 70 20.51 4.01 -1.84
N GLN A 71 20.17 2.78 -1.45
CA GLN A 71 21.11 1.66 -1.48
C GLN A 71 21.27 1.05 -2.88
N PHE A 72 20.54 1.53 -3.88
CA PHE A 72 20.51 0.94 -5.21
C PHE A 72 21.08 1.89 -6.27
N VAL A 73 21.66 1.30 -7.30
CA VAL A 73 22.25 2.01 -8.44
C VAL A 73 21.82 1.38 -9.75
N MET A 74 21.81 2.21 -10.79
CA MET A 74 21.47 1.81 -12.13
C MET A 74 22.65 1.11 -12.81
N ALA A 75 22.51 -0.20 -13.08
CA ALA A 75 23.56 -0.99 -13.72
C ALA A 75 23.45 -0.99 -15.25
N LYS A 76 22.24 -1.13 -15.79
CA LYS A 76 21.99 -1.13 -17.25
C LYS A 76 20.63 -0.54 -17.58
N ARG A 77 20.51 0.02 -18.79
CA ARG A 77 19.28 0.54 -19.40
C ARG A 77 19.16 -0.01 -20.81
N LEU A 78 18.13 -0.80 -21.09
CA LEU A 78 17.90 -1.46 -22.38
C LEU A 78 16.54 -1.03 -22.95
N PRO A 79 16.50 -0.12 -23.94
CA PRO A 79 15.24 0.27 -24.58
C PRO A 79 14.73 -0.79 -25.55
N TYR A 80 13.42 -1.05 -25.52
CA TYR A 80 12.67 -1.88 -26.46
C TYR A 80 11.72 -0.99 -27.27
N ALA A 81 12.28 -0.36 -28.32
CA ALA A 81 11.58 0.67 -29.10
C ALA A 81 10.29 0.18 -29.79
N ASN A 82 10.23 -1.11 -30.14
CA ASN A 82 9.05 -1.73 -30.76
C ASN A 82 7.85 -1.88 -29.82
N VAL A 83 8.08 -1.92 -28.50
CA VAL A 83 7.03 -2.11 -27.47
C VAL A 83 6.79 -0.82 -26.68
N GLY A 84 7.66 0.19 -26.82
CA GLY A 84 7.57 1.42 -26.03
C GLY A 84 7.89 1.18 -24.56
N SER A 85 8.83 0.28 -24.27
CA SER A 85 9.29 -0.01 -22.91
C SER A 85 10.80 0.10 -22.77
N ILE A 86 11.27 0.27 -21.53
CA ILE A 86 12.69 0.28 -21.18
C ILE A 86 12.88 -0.67 -20.01
N VAL A 87 13.81 -1.60 -20.15
CA VAL A 87 14.20 -2.50 -19.06
C VAL A 87 15.42 -1.92 -18.35
N PHE A 88 15.26 -1.69 -17.06
CA PHE A 88 16.29 -1.20 -16.16
C PHE A 88 16.83 -2.34 -15.30
N TYR A 89 18.15 -2.45 -15.21
CA TYR A 89 18.79 -3.35 -14.26
C TYR A 89 19.31 -2.53 -13.09
N VAL A 90 18.85 -2.88 -11.90
CA VAL A 90 19.14 -2.19 -10.63
C VAL A 90 19.99 -3.13 -9.78
N THR A 91 21.11 -2.66 -9.25
CA THR A 91 21.96 -3.43 -8.34
C THR A 91 22.08 -2.73 -6.99
N GLN A 92 22.35 -3.50 -5.94
CA GLN A 92 22.63 -2.92 -4.63
C GLN A 92 24.07 -2.36 -4.61
N TYR A 93 24.25 -1.15 -4.09
CA TYR A 93 25.54 -0.49 -3.93
C TYR A 93 26.51 -1.37 -3.15
N GLY A 94 27.72 -1.54 -3.68
CA GLY A 94 28.74 -2.44 -3.12
C GLY A 94 28.43 -3.94 -3.25
N ARG A 95 27.31 -4.33 -3.89
CA ARG A 95 26.87 -5.74 -4.03
C ARG A 95 26.34 -6.03 -5.45
N SER A 96 27.22 -5.96 -6.45
CA SER A 96 26.88 -6.13 -7.87
C SER A 96 26.18 -7.46 -8.23
N LYS A 97 26.40 -8.54 -7.47
CA LYS A 97 25.71 -9.83 -7.67
C LYS A 97 24.21 -9.78 -7.32
N ARG A 98 23.78 -8.81 -6.52
CA ARG A 98 22.36 -8.61 -6.19
C ARG A 98 21.75 -7.65 -7.20
N GLN A 99 20.97 -8.21 -8.12
CA GLN A 99 20.41 -7.50 -9.25
C GLN A 99 18.92 -7.77 -9.38
N TRP A 100 18.16 -6.74 -9.73
CA TRP A 100 16.75 -6.78 -10.08
C TRP A 100 16.54 -6.13 -11.43
N CYS A 101 15.46 -6.50 -12.11
CA CYS A 101 15.02 -5.78 -13.30
C CYS A 101 13.69 -5.07 -13.03
N VAL A 102 13.55 -3.90 -13.65
CA VAL A 102 12.34 -3.10 -13.65
C VAL A 102 11.99 -2.82 -15.10
N ASP A 103 10.85 -3.35 -15.55
CA ASP A 103 10.28 -3.05 -16.86
C ASP A 103 9.41 -1.79 -16.73
N TYR A 104 9.81 -0.74 -17.43
CA TYR A 104 9.15 0.56 -17.45
C TYR A 104 8.45 0.77 -18.79
N HIS A 105 7.12 0.79 -18.76
CA HIS A 105 6.31 1.03 -19.97
C HIS A 105 6.03 2.53 -20.09
N LEU A 106 6.48 3.12 -21.20
CA LEU A 106 6.39 4.54 -21.49
C LEU A 106 4.98 4.90 -21.99
N ASP A 107 4.00 4.85 -21.10
CA ASP A 107 2.67 5.42 -21.36
C ASP A 107 2.67 6.89 -20.90
N LYS A 108 2.26 7.80 -21.80
CA LYS A 108 2.22 9.25 -21.53
C LYS A 108 1.20 9.62 -20.45
N ILE A 109 0.15 8.82 -20.28
CA ILE A 109 -0.97 9.09 -19.39
C ILE A 109 -0.77 8.33 -18.07
N ASN A 110 -0.49 7.03 -18.14
CA ASN A 110 -0.34 6.18 -16.95
C ASN A 110 0.83 5.19 -17.10
N PRO A 111 2.07 5.64 -16.83
CA PRO A 111 3.24 4.78 -16.92
C PRO A 111 3.12 3.54 -16.02
N LYS A 112 3.60 2.40 -16.49
CA LYS A 112 3.55 1.12 -15.76
C LYS A 112 4.95 0.66 -15.38
N PHE A 113 5.05 0.02 -14.22
CA PHE A 113 6.31 -0.44 -13.66
C PHE A 113 6.15 -1.87 -13.17
N PHE A 114 7.00 -2.78 -13.66
CA PHE A 114 7.01 -4.17 -13.22
C PHE A 114 8.39 -4.53 -12.71
N CYS A 115 8.50 -4.88 -11.42
CA CYS A 115 9.77 -5.27 -10.83
C CYS A 115 9.88 -6.78 -10.69
N SER A 116 11.06 -7.35 -10.92
CA SER A 116 11.31 -8.77 -10.67
C SER A 116 11.20 -9.19 -9.20
N CYS A 117 11.25 -8.24 -8.25
CA CYS A 117 11.10 -8.56 -6.82
C CYS A 117 9.65 -8.90 -6.41
N LYS A 118 8.66 -8.57 -7.26
CA LYS A 118 7.23 -8.88 -7.06
C LYS A 118 6.55 -8.29 -5.82
N LEU A 119 7.18 -7.35 -5.11
CA LEU A 119 6.60 -6.72 -3.93
C LEU A 119 5.28 -5.99 -4.22
N PHE A 120 5.17 -5.34 -5.39
CA PHE A 120 3.93 -4.65 -5.75
C PHE A 120 2.81 -5.64 -6.10
N GLU A 121 3.15 -6.75 -6.76
CA GLU A 121 2.20 -7.80 -7.09
C GLU A 121 1.72 -8.56 -5.84
N SER A 122 2.58 -8.78 -4.84
CA SER A 122 2.22 -9.45 -3.58
C SER A 122 1.48 -8.51 -2.62
N ASP A 123 2.07 -7.36 -2.32
CA ASP A 123 1.65 -6.53 -1.17
C ASP A 123 0.92 -5.26 -1.65
N GLY A 124 1.04 -4.92 -2.93
CA GLY A 124 0.48 -3.68 -3.46
C GLY A 124 1.31 -2.45 -3.10
N ILE A 125 2.55 -2.64 -2.67
CA ILE A 125 3.48 -1.57 -2.29
C ILE A 125 4.62 -1.49 -3.32
N PRO A 126 4.88 -0.33 -3.94
CA PRO A 126 6.01 -0.17 -4.83
C PRO A 126 7.33 -0.35 -4.08
N CYS A 127 8.26 -1.10 -4.64
CA CYS A 127 9.56 -1.36 -4.02
C CYS A 127 10.56 -0.23 -4.29
N ALA A 128 11.62 -0.20 -3.48
CA ALA A 128 12.79 0.66 -3.67
C ALA A 128 13.36 0.63 -5.10
N HIS A 129 13.34 -0.51 -5.79
CA HIS A 129 13.84 -0.60 -7.18
C HIS A 129 12.99 0.21 -8.15
N ILE A 130 11.66 0.24 -7.97
CA ILE A 130 10.75 1.07 -8.79
C ILE A 130 11.05 2.55 -8.53
N PHE A 131 11.20 2.95 -7.26
CA PHE A 131 11.58 4.32 -6.92
C PHE A 131 12.93 4.72 -7.51
N CYS A 132 13.89 3.79 -7.60
CA CYS A 132 15.19 4.04 -8.24
C CYS A 132 15.03 4.41 -9.71
N VAL A 133 14.18 3.68 -10.44
CA VAL A 133 13.86 3.98 -11.84
C VAL A 133 13.07 5.29 -11.96
N MET A 134 12.07 5.52 -11.11
CA MET A 134 11.31 6.77 -11.11
C MET A 134 12.20 7.99 -10.89
N LYS A 135 13.16 7.91 -9.97
CA LYS A 135 14.17 8.96 -9.75
C LYS A 135 15.04 9.17 -10.99
N THR A 136 15.52 8.08 -11.59
CA THR A 136 16.40 8.10 -12.77
C THR A 136 15.70 8.74 -13.98
N GLU A 137 14.44 8.40 -14.20
CA GLU A 137 13.63 8.93 -15.31
C GLU A 137 12.88 10.22 -14.94
N ASN A 138 13.17 10.81 -13.77
CA ASN A 138 12.57 12.04 -13.26
C ASN A 138 11.03 12.03 -13.25
N VAL A 139 10.44 10.89 -12.87
CA VAL A 139 8.98 10.71 -12.72
C VAL A 139 8.53 11.31 -11.39
N CYS A 140 8.08 12.58 -11.42
CA CYS A 140 7.67 13.31 -10.22
C CYS A 140 6.19 13.09 -9.83
N LYS A 141 5.34 12.68 -10.77
CA LYS A 141 3.94 12.33 -10.52
C LYS A 141 3.85 10.84 -10.19
N PHE A 142 3.18 10.51 -9.09
CA PHE A 142 2.97 9.11 -8.72
C PHE A 142 2.00 8.44 -9.74
N PRO A 143 2.39 7.34 -10.39
CA PRO A 143 1.55 6.67 -11.39
C PRO A 143 0.31 6.02 -10.78
N ASP A 144 -0.83 6.14 -11.45
CA ASP A 144 -2.08 5.52 -10.99
C ASP A 144 -2.00 3.99 -11.00
N PHE A 145 -1.19 3.42 -11.91
CA PHE A 145 -0.88 2.00 -11.94
C PHE A 145 -0.35 1.46 -10.59
N LEU A 146 0.37 2.28 -9.83
CA LEU A 146 0.96 1.92 -8.54
C LEU A 146 0.00 2.15 -7.35
N ILE A 147 -1.25 2.52 -7.60
CA ILE A 147 -2.27 2.74 -6.56
C ILE A 147 -3.15 1.50 -6.44
N ARG A 148 -3.18 0.89 -5.24
CA ARG A 148 -4.15 -0.16 -4.89
C ARG A 148 -5.25 0.44 -4.02
N SER A 149 -6.51 0.28 -4.44
CA SER A 149 -7.69 0.86 -3.78
C SER A 149 -7.72 0.60 -2.28
N ARG A 150 -7.42 -0.62 -1.83
CA ARG A 150 -7.40 -1.02 -0.41
C ARG A 150 -6.45 -0.21 0.49
N TRP A 151 -5.46 0.45 -0.09
CA TRP A 151 -4.44 1.23 0.62
C TRP A 151 -4.69 2.74 0.58
N THR A 152 -5.73 3.17 -0.14
CA THR A 152 -6.09 4.58 -0.28
C THR A 152 -6.94 5.06 0.90
N ARG A 153 -6.93 6.38 1.16
CA ARG A 153 -7.78 7.00 2.19
C ARG A 153 -9.27 6.81 1.91
N ASP A 154 -9.65 6.68 0.64
CA ASP A 154 -11.03 6.46 0.21
C ASP A 154 -11.48 5.00 0.32
N ALA A 155 -10.59 4.06 0.67
CA ALA A 155 -10.94 2.66 0.88
C ALA A 155 -12.07 2.51 1.91
N ALA A 156 -12.03 3.27 3.01
CA ALA A 156 -13.04 3.20 4.06
C ALA A 156 -14.44 3.66 3.61
N LYS A 157 -14.52 4.60 2.65
CA LYS A 157 -15.80 5.07 2.09
C LYS A 157 -16.50 4.00 1.26
N GLN A 158 -15.74 3.08 0.67
CA GLN A 158 -16.31 1.96 -0.11
C GLN A 158 -16.97 0.89 0.79
N PHE A 159 -16.66 0.87 2.09
CA PHE A 159 -17.23 -0.06 3.06
C PHE A 159 -18.33 0.55 3.94
N GLU A 160 -18.86 1.72 3.60
CA GLU A 160 -20.13 2.18 4.18
C GLU A 160 -21.23 1.18 3.77
N LEU A 161 -21.51 0.23 4.67
CA LEU A 161 -22.68 -0.65 4.58
C LEU A 161 -23.91 0.21 4.26
N PRO A 162 -24.81 -0.23 3.37
CA PRO A 162 -26.07 0.47 3.14
C PRO A 162 -26.72 0.76 4.49
N LYS A 163 -27.03 2.03 4.76
CA LYS A 163 -27.74 2.50 5.96
C LYS A 163 -29.15 1.90 6.12
N SER A 164 -29.49 0.87 5.35
CA SER A 164 -30.80 0.22 5.30
C SER A 164 -30.86 -1.19 5.92
N LEU A 165 -29.82 -1.71 6.59
CA LEU A 165 -30.03 -2.83 7.50
C LEU A 165 -30.34 -2.33 8.91
N GLY A 166 -31.46 -1.60 9.00
CA GLY A 166 -32.03 -1.14 10.25
C GLY A 166 -32.55 -2.32 11.08
N TYR A 167 -32.40 -2.18 12.39
CA TYR A 167 -33.31 -2.73 13.39
C TYR A 167 -33.49 -4.25 13.37
N TYR A 168 -32.65 -4.97 14.12
CA TYR A 168 -33.09 -6.26 14.69
C TYR A 168 -34.01 -5.92 15.88
N PRO A 169 -35.32 -6.25 15.82
CA PRO A 169 -36.16 -6.19 17.01
C PRO A 169 -35.63 -7.23 17.98
N ASP A 170 -35.33 -6.78 19.20
CA ASP A 170 -35.14 -7.63 20.36
C ASP A 170 -36.39 -8.49 20.54
N LYS A 171 -36.36 -9.73 20.03
CA LYS A 171 -37.36 -10.74 20.36
C LYS A 171 -37.00 -11.29 21.72
N THR A 172 -37.41 -10.50 22.70
CA THR A 172 -37.88 -10.85 24.03
C THR A 172 -37.75 -12.33 24.37
N ILE A 173 -36.91 -12.58 25.36
CA ILE A 173 -37.01 -13.69 26.30
C ILE A 173 -38.44 -13.75 26.83
N GLN A 174 -39.28 -14.61 26.28
CA GLN A 174 -40.45 -15.17 26.95
C GLN A 174 -40.71 -16.59 26.46
N ILE A 175 -40.31 -17.57 27.26
CA ILE A 175 -41.11 -18.78 27.44
C ILE A 175 -41.39 -18.84 28.93
N ALA A 176 -42.66 -18.63 29.26
CA ALA A 176 -43.19 -18.67 30.61
C ALA A 176 -43.66 -20.10 30.97
N ARG A 177 -43.51 -20.40 32.26
CA ARG A 177 -44.09 -21.50 33.07
C ARG A 177 -43.66 -22.93 32.76
#